data_AF-A0A1F2UXQ1-F1
#
_entry.id   AF-A0A1F2UXQ1-F1
#
_cell.length_a   1.000
_cell.length_b   1.000
_cell.length_c   1.000
_cell.angle_alpha   90.00
_cell.angle_beta   90.00
_cell.angle_gamma   90.00
#
_symmetry.space_group_name_H-M   'P 1'
#
loop_
_entity.id
_entity.type
_entity.pdbx_description
1 polymer ?
#
loop_
_entity_poly.entity_id
_entity_poly.type
_entity_poly.pdbx_seq_one_letter_code
_entity_poly.pdbx_strand_id
1 'polypeptide(L)'
;MTITAKYASTCTTCHQTITPGQQIEWERGSTAVRHTSCDTATTTTAPAAPSAPAVTYETIGARVYVLGQTFALRDAIKSAGGHWDAERKAWWIGATKRAELEAAIAAAKPADQSSYRPSKCKQCGRVPDRRGWPRIYRSGICSDCYRDEREEAEMGY
;
A
#
# COMPACT_ATOMS: atom_id res chain seq x y z
N MET A 1 20.28 17.62 -30.17
CA MET A 1 21.63 17.09 -30.48
C MET A 1 22.12 16.28 -29.28
N THR A 2 22.84 15.19 -29.51
CA THR A 2 23.34 14.33 -28.42
C THR A 2 24.67 14.86 -27.90
N ILE A 3 24.75 15.11 -26.59
CA ILE A 3 25.98 15.55 -25.91
C ILE A 3 26.23 14.67 -24.69
N THR A 4 27.49 14.60 -24.26
CA THR A 4 27.85 13.98 -22.98
C THR A 4 27.66 15.00 -21.86
N ALA A 5 26.87 14.66 -20.84
CA ALA A 5 26.66 15.51 -19.68
C ALA A 5 27.99 15.75 -18.94
N LYS A 6 28.38 17.02 -18.78
CA LYS A 6 29.57 17.39 -17.99
C LYS A 6 29.27 17.56 -16.50
N TYR A 7 28.01 17.86 -16.17
CA TYR A 7 27.53 18.16 -14.82
C TYR A 7 26.28 17.34 -14.51
N ALA A 8 26.05 17.10 -13.22
CA ALA A 8 24.82 16.45 -12.77
C ALA A 8 23.63 17.38 -13.03
N SER A 9 22.55 16.84 -13.59
CA SER A 9 21.31 17.58 -13.86
C SER A 9 20.09 16.67 -13.73
N THR A 10 18.88 17.22 -13.85
CA THR A 10 17.65 16.43 -13.76
C THR A 10 16.99 16.35 -15.14
N CYS A 11 16.67 15.14 -15.59
CA CYS A 11 15.97 14.95 -16.85
C CYS A 11 14.55 15.54 -16.77
N THR A 12 14.17 16.39 -17.72
CA THR A 12 12.83 17.02 -17.73
C THR A 12 11.70 16.07 -18.12
N THR A 13 12.01 14.89 -18.65
CA THR A 13 11.00 13.88 -19.04
C THR A 13 10.72 12.87 -17.94
N CYS A 14 11.76 12.28 -17.34
CA CYS A 14 11.61 11.22 -16.34
C CYS A 14 11.91 11.67 -14.90
N HIS A 15 12.35 12.91 -14.71
CA HIS A 15 12.74 13.48 -13.42
C HIS A 15 13.88 12.73 -12.69
N GLN A 16 14.55 11.80 -13.36
CA GLN A 16 15.73 11.11 -12.83
C GLN A 16 16.98 11.99 -12.94
N THR A 17 17.93 11.75 -12.04
CA THR A 17 19.23 12.43 -12.04
C THR A 17 20.11 11.91 -13.16
N ILE A 18 20.60 12.82 -14.00
CA ILE A 18 21.62 12.60 -15.02
C ILE A 18 22.99 12.75 -14.35
N THR A 19 23.84 11.74 -14.48
CA THR A 19 25.22 11.73 -13.95
C THR A 19 26.21 12.27 -15.01
N PRO A 20 27.30 12.95 -14.62
CA PRO A 20 28.36 13.32 -15.56
C PRO A 20 28.87 12.09 -16.33
N GLY A 21 29.00 12.21 -17.65
CA GLY A 21 29.39 11.12 -18.56
C GLY A 21 28.23 10.43 -19.29
N GLN A 22 26.97 10.68 -18.90
CA GLN A 22 25.81 10.11 -19.60
C GLN A 22 25.50 10.86 -20.91
N GLN A 23 24.99 10.13 -21.90
CA GLN A 23 24.49 10.70 -23.16
C GLN A 23 23.10 11.32 -22.93
N ILE A 24 23.00 12.61 -23.24
CA ILE A 24 21.77 13.40 -23.11
C ILE A 24 21.46 14.07 -24.44
N GLU A 25 20.16 14.22 -24.69
CA GLU A 25 19.66 15.09 -25.73
C GLU A 25 19.47 16.51 -25.15
N TRP A 26 20.09 17.47 -25.81
CA TRP A 26 20.01 18.89 -25.48
C TRP A 26 19.89 19.73 -26.75
N GLU A 27 19.26 20.90 -26.65
CA GLU A 27 19.09 21.86 -27.74
C GLU A 27 19.71 23.21 -27.36
N ARG A 28 20.46 23.82 -28.29
CA ARG A 28 21.19 25.05 -28.02
C ARG A 28 20.23 26.20 -27.69
N GLY A 29 20.29 26.71 -26.47
CA GLY A 29 19.39 27.76 -25.97
C GLY A 29 18.22 27.25 -25.14
N SER A 30 18.04 25.93 -25.02
CA SER A 30 17.04 25.30 -24.15
C SER A 30 17.66 24.91 -22.82
N THR A 31 16.91 25.00 -21.72
CA THR A 31 17.29 24.41 -20.42
C THR A 31 16.75 22.99 -20.27
N ALA A 32 15.96 22.49 -21.23
CA ALA A 32 15.44 21.14 -21.21
C ALA A 32 16.53 20.14 -21.58
N VAL A 33 16.88 19.28 -20.61
CA VAL A 33 17.83 18.18 -20.79
C VAL A 33 17.07 16.87 -20.66
N ARG A 34 17.28 15.95 -21.60
CA ARG A 34 16.61 14.65 -21.63
C ARG A 34 17.63 13.53 -21.79
N HIS A 35 17.41 12.35 -21.22
CA HIS A 35 18.26 11.19 -21.54
C HIS A 35 18.06 10.79 -23.01
N THR A 36 19.11 10.33 -23.70
CA THR A 36 18.97 9.83 -25.08
C THR A 36 18.10 8.56 -25.17
N SER A 37 18.06 7.78 -24.09
CA SER A 37 17.18 6.61 -23.94
C SER A 37 15.96 6.90 -23.06
N CYS A 38 15.48 8.15 -23.02
CA CYS A 38 14.27 8.49 -22.27
C CYS A 38 12.98 8.08 -22.99
N ASP A 39 13.05 7.08 -23.86
CA ASP A 39 11.89 6.29 -24.24
C ASP A 39 11.34 5.68 -22.97
N THR A 40 10.08 6.01 -22.68
CA THR A 40 9.16 5.28 -21.81
C THR A 40 9.70 3.96 -21.30
N ALA A 41 10.56 4.02 -20.28
CA ALA A 41 10.63 3.01 -19.25
C ALA A 41 9.36 3.18 -18.42
N THR A 42 8.24 2.93 -19.11
CA THR A 42 7.15 2.09 -18.63
C THR A 42 7.70 1.26 -17.51
N THR A 43 7.29 1.63 -16.30
CA THR A 43 7.02 0.65 -15.26
C THR A 43 8.15 -0.39 -15.19
N THR A 44 9.26 -0.02 -14.56
CA THR A 44 9.90 -1.01 -13.68
C THR A 44 8.87 -1.30 -12.60
N THR A 45 7.88 -2.13 -12.97
CA THR A 45 7.54 -3.32 -12.22
C THR A 45 8.88 -3.91 -11.86
N ALA A 46 9.41 -3.43 -10.73
CA ALA A 46 10.21 -4.29 -9.90
C ALA A 46 9.43 -5.61 -9.91
N PRO A 47 10.06 -6.76 -10.21
CA PRO A 47 9.47 -7.97 -9.69
C PRO A 47 9.22 -7.61 -8.23
N ALA A 48 7.95 -7.63 -7.86
CA ALA A 48 7.59 -7.74 -6.47
C ALA A 48 8.39 -8.96 -6.04
N ALA A 49 9.60 -8.72 -5.50
CA ALA A 49 10.17 -9.57 -4.51
C ALA A 49 8.96 -9.80 -3.63
N PRO A 50 8.45 -11.05 -3.53
CA PRO A 50 7.41 -11.28 -2.57
C PRO A 50 8.03 -10.72 -1.30
N SER A 51 7.46 -9.61 -0.82
CA SER A 51 7.52 -9.30 0.58
C SER A 51 6.72 -10.43 1.18
N ALA A 52 7.33 -11.61 1.18
CA ALA A 52 6.89 -12.77 1.88
C ALA A 52 6.63 -12.17 3.25
N PRO A 53 5.38 -12.19 3.72
CA PRO A 53 5.13 -11.69 5.05
C PRO A 53 6.14 -12.46 5.91
N ALA A 54 6.91 -11.74 6.73
CA ALA A 54 7.98 -12.30 7.56
C ALA A 54 7.34 -13.24 8.60
N VAL A 55 6.90 -14.38 8.10
CA VAL A 55 6.02 -15.34 8.70
C VAL A 55 6.85 -16.60 8.69
N THR A 56 7.25 -16.98 9.89
CA THR A 56 8.06 -18.15 10.11
C THR A 56 7.12 -19.32 10.37
N TYR A 57 7.35 -20.42 9.67
CA TYR A 57 6.62 -21.66 9.88
C TYR A 57 7.45 -22.60 10.74
N GLU A 58 6.91 -23.03 11.86
CA GLU A 58 7.53 -24.03 12.73
C GLU A 58 6.68 -25.30 12.72
N THR A 59 7.25 -26.43 12.30
CA THR A 59 6.51 -27.70 12.25
C THR A 59 6.85 -28.53 13.47
N ILE A 60 5.84 -28.89 14.26
CA ILE A 60 5.99 -29.73 15.45
C ILE A 60 5.04 -30.92 15.30
N GLY A 61 5.61 -32.07 14.96
CA GLY A 61 4.85 -33.28 14.68
C GLY A 61 3.85 -33.08 13.53
N ALA A 62 2.56 -33.26 13.81
CA ALA A 62 1.48 -33.11 12.84
C ALA A 62 0.88 -31.69 12.75
N ARG A 63 1.48 -30.70 13.44
CA ARG A 63 0.98 -29.31 13.46
C ARG A 63 2.03 -28.35 12.90
N VAL A 64 1.58 -27.40 12.10
CA VAL A 64 2.39 -26.30 11.57
C VAL A 64 1.95 -25.02 12.27
N TYR A 65 2.88 -24.42 13.01
CA TYR A 65 2.71 -23.13 13.67
C TYR A 65 3.16 -22.00 12.76
N VAL A 66 2.38 -20.93 12.75
CA VAL A 66 2.60 -19.70 11.99
C VAL A 66 2.94 -18.60 12.99
N LEU A 67 4.21 -18.19 12.98
CA LEU A 67 4.79 -17.20 13.89
C LEU A 67 5.12 -15.91 13.11
N GLY A 68 5.09 -14.76 13.79
CA GLY A 68 5.41 -13.45 13.20
C GLY A 68 4.18 -12.61 12.88
N GLN A 69 4.18 -11.90 11.74
CA GLN A 69 3.14 -10.92 11.38
C GLN A 69 1.86 -11.59 10.85
N THR A 70 1.18 -12.33 11.72
CA THR A 70 -0.04 -13.10 11.39
C THR A 70 -1.31 -12.27 11.35
N PHE A 71 -1.30 -11.03 11.85
CA PHE A 71 -2.50 -10.18 11.93
C PHE A 71 -3.12 -9.88 10.56
N ALA A 72 -2.31 -9.54 9.56
CA ALA A 72 -2.80 -9.26 8.21
C ALA A 72 -3.32 -10.52 7.49
N LEU A 73 -2.88 -11.70 7.95
CA LEU A 73 -3.20 -13.00 7.39
C LEU A 73 -4.22 -13.75 8.24
N ARG A 74 -4.72 -13.14 9.32
CA ARG A 74 -5.59 -13.80 10.30
C ARG A 74 -6.81 -14.43 9.65
N ASP A 75 -7.49 -13.68 8.80
CA ASP A 75 -8.69 -14.17 8.10
C ASP A 75 -8.35 -15.29 7.11
N ALA A 76 -7.21 -15.21 6.43
CA ALA A 76 -6.76 -16.24 5.51
C ALA A 76 -6.41 -17.55 6.26
N ILE A 77 -5.70 -17.45 7.38
CA ILE A 77 -5.33 -18.59 8.23
C ILE A 77 -6.60 -19.22 8.84
N LYS A 78 -7.55 -18.40 9.30
CA LYS A 78 -8.83 -18.87 9.83
C LYS A 78 -9.67 -19.56 8.74
N SER A 79 -9.68 -19.02 7.53
CA SER A 79 -10.37 -19.62 6.38
C SER A 79 -9.80 -20.98 5.99
N ALA A 80 -8.48 -21.16 6.10
CA ALA A 80 -7.81 -22.45 5.92
C ALA A 80 -8.10 -23.47 7.05
N GLY A 81 -8.80 -23.07 8.11
CA GLY A 81 -9.09 -23.90 9.28
C GLY A 81 -7.98 -23.88 10.34
N GLY A 82 -7.20 -22.80 10.38
CA GLY A 82 -6.22 -22.57 11.44
C GLY A 82 -6.87 -22.23 12.78
N HIS A 83 -6.23 -22.65 13.86
CA HIS A 83 -6.64 -22.43 15.24
C HIS A 83 -5.64 -21.52 15.95
N TRP A 84 -6.12 -20.61 16.80
CA TRP A 84 -5.26 -19.75 17.61
C TRP A 84 -4.82 -20.46 18.88
N ASP A 85 -3.51 -20.45 19.15
CA ASP A 85 -2.89 -20.89 20.40
C ASP A 85 -2.51 -19.65 21.21
N ALA A 86 -3.23 -19.43 22.32
CA ALA A 86 -3.04 -18.27 23.17
C ALA A 86 -1.73 -18.31 23.98
N GLU A 87 -1.21 -19.49 24.26
CA GLU A 87 -0.01 -19.69 25.07
C GLU A 87 1.23 -19.30 24.27
N ARG A 88 1.27 -19.73 23.01
CA ARG A 88 2.35 -19.40 22.07
C ARG A 88 2.11 -18.13 21.27
N LYS A 89 0.91 -17.55 21.38
CA LYS A 89 0.45 -16.41 20.58
C LYS A 89 0.67 -16.66 19.08
N ALA A 90 0.31 -17.87 18.64
CA ALA A 90 0.60 -18.37 17.30
C ALA A 90 -0.65 -19.03 16.70
N TRP A 91 -0.78 -19.00 15.38
CA TRP A 91 -1.78 -19.83 14.71
C TRP A 91 -1.20 -21.20 14.41
N TRP A 92 -1.96 -22.27 14.59
CA TRP A 92 -1.57 -23.61 14.17
C TRP A 92 -2.58 -24.20 13.21
N ILE A 93 -2.10 -25.02 12.29
CA ILE A 93 -2.91 -25.80 11.35
C ILE A 93 -2.40 -27.24 11.33
N GLY A 94 -3.25 -28.19 10.95
CA GLY A 94 -2.82 -29.56 10.68
C GLY A 94 -1.87 -29.62 9.48
N ALA A 95 -0.83 -30.45 9.56
CA ALA A 95 0.21 -30.59 8.53
C ALA A 95 -0.35 -30.93 7.13
N THR A 96 -1.46 -31.66 7.08
CA THR A 96 -2.15 -32.02 5.82
C THR A 96 -2.66 -30.80 5.04
N LYS A 97 -2.97 -29.70 5.74
CA LYS A 97 -3.48 -28.46 5.14
C LYS A 97 -2.40 -27.41 4.94
N ARG A 98 -1.12 -27.79 5.03
CA ARG A 98 -0.01 -26.86 4.81
C ARG A 98 -0.06 -26.21 3.43
N ALA A 99 -0.34 -27.00 2.39
CA ALA A 99 -0.43 -26.48 1.02
C ALA A 99 -1.57 -25.46 0.87
N GLU A 100 -2.73 -25.73 1.49
CA GLU A 100 -3.86 -24.79 1.53
C GLU A 100 -3.52 -23.52 2.30
N LEU A 101 -2.76 -23.62 3.39
CA LEU A 101 -2.27 -22.46 4.14
C LEU A 101 -1.30 -21.61 3.31
N GLU A 102 -0.30 -22.23 2.68
CA GLU A 102 0.66 -21.53 1.82
C GLU A 102 -0.07 -20.86 0.64
N ALA A 103 -1.04 -21.54 0.03
CA ALA A 103 -1.90 -20.99 -1.01
C ALA A 103 -2.78 -19.83 -0.49
N ALA A 104 -3.39 -19.97 0.70
CA ALA A 104 -4.21 -18.93 1.31
C ALA A 104 -3.39 -17.70 1.69
N ILE A 105 -2.14 -17.87 2.15
CA ILE A 105 -1.23 -16.77 2.46
C ILE A 105 -0.74 -16.09 1.17
N ALA A 106 -0.45 -16.85 0.12
CA ALA A 106 -0.07 -16.30 -1.19
C ALA A 106 -1.23 -15.56 -1.87
N ALA A 107 -2.46 -16.06 -1.73
CA ALA A 107 -3.67 -15.42 -2.25
C ALA A 107 -4.13 -14.23 -1.39
N ALA A 108 -3.82 -14.25 -0.09
CA ALA A 108 -4.09 -13.15 0.81
C ALA A 108 -3.16 -11.99 0.48
N LYS A 109 -3.69 -11.00 -0.24
CA LYS A 109 -3.11 -9.66 -0.19
C LYS A 109 -3.13 -9.21 1.27
N PRO A 110 -2.03 -8.66 1.82
CA PRO A 110 -2.08 -8.06 3.14
C PRO A 110 -3.24 -7.08 3.12
N ALA A 111 -4.20 -7.25 4.03
CA ALA A 111 -5.32 -6.35 4.14
C ALA A 111 -4.74 -4.94 4.22
N ASP A 112 -5.01 -4.15 3.18
CA ASP A 112 -4.53 -2.80 3.05
C ASP A 112 -5.04 -2.06 4.29
N GLN A 113 -4.15 -1.84 5.26
CA GLN A 113 -4.43 -0.98 6.40
C GLN A 113 -4.44 0.49 5.95
N SER A 114 -4.85 0.75 4.71
CA SER A 114 -5.23 2.06 4.25
C SER A 114 -6.30 2.52 5.21
N SER A 115 -5.89 3.51 5.99
CA SER A 115 -6.75 4.45 6.64
C SER A 115 -7.48 5.20 5.52
N TYR A 116 -8.42 4.52 4.84
CA TYR A 116 -9.25 5.15 3.83
C TYR A 116 -10.05 6.23 4.56
N ARG A 117 -9.57 7.45 4.37
CA ARG A 117 -10.13 8.66 4.91
C ARG A 117 -10.64 9.43 3.71
N PRO A 118 -11.96 9.50 3.51
CA PRO A 118 -12.53 10.18 2.36
C PRO A 118 -12.04 11.64 2.32
N SER A 119 -11.60 12.09 1.14
CA SER A 119 -11.05 13.44 0.94
C SER A 119 -12.12 14.54 0.94
N LYS A 120 -13.39 14.16 0.73
CA LYS A 120 -14.54 15.07 0.77
C LYS A 120 -15.73 14.42 1.46
N CYS A 121 -16.57 15.25 2.06
CA CYS A 121 -17.86 14.82 2.60
C CYS A 121 -18.77 14.33 1.47
N LYS A 122 -19.43 13.18 1.66
CA LYS A 122 -20.39 12.62 0.72
C LYS A 122 -21.73 13.39 0.72
N GLN A 123 -22.09 14.00 1.84
CA GLN A 123 -23.37 14.68 2.02
C GLN A 123 -23.33 16.15 1.58
N CYS A 124 -22.35 16.92 2.08
CA CYS A 124 -22.23 18.34 1.75
C CYS A 124 -21.10 18.68 0.77
N GLY A 125 -20.33 17.70 0.28
CA GLY A 125 -19.23 17.92 -0.67
C GLY A 125 -18.00 18.63 -0.12
N ARG A 126 -18.00 19.04 1.16
CA ARG A 126 -16.94 19.86 1.78
C ARG A 126 -15.62 19.09 1.91
N VAL A 127 -14.52 19.78 1.64
CA VAL A 127 -13.13 19.28 1.76
C VAL A 127 -12.52 19.87 3.05
N PRO A 128 -11.66 19.14 3.80
CA PRO A 128 -11.00 19.69 4.98
C PRO A 128 -10.06 20.83 4.59
N ASP A 129 -10.03 21.89 5.38
CA ASP A 129 -9.08 22.99 5.22
C ASP A 129 -7.64 22.56 5.61
N ARG A 130 -6.68 23.49 5.53
CA ARG A 130 -5.28 23.22 5.93
C ARG A 130 -5.13 22.84 7.41
N ARG A 131 -6.10 23.17 8.26
CA ARG A 131 -6.15 22.78 9.68
C ARG A 131 -6.85 21.43 9.89
N GLY A 132 -7.31 20.79 8.82
CA GLY A 132 -7.98 19.49 8.84
C GLY A 132 -9.45 19.55 9.26
N TRP A 133 -10.08 20.74 9.15
CA TRP A 133 -11.47 20.94 9.54
C TRP A 133 -12.38 21.23 8.33
N PRO A 134 -13.60 20.67 8.25
CA PRO A 134 -14.21 19.74 9.20
C PRO A 134 -13.60 18.33 9.12
N ARG A 135 -13.66 17.60 10.23
CA ARG A 135 -13.14 16.23 10.28
C ARG A 135 -14.06 15.32 9.47
N ILE A 136 -13.53 14.66 8.44
CA ILE A 136 -14.28 13.64 7.71
C ILE A 136 -14.09 12.30 8.41
N TYR A 137 -15.21 11.67 8.79
CA TYR A 137 -15.25 10.34 9.39
C TYR A 137 -15.03 9.24 8.35
N ARG A 138 -14.78 8.01 8.83
CA ARG A 138 -14.64 6.83 7.95
C ARG A 138 -15.91 6.53 7.15
N SER A 139 -17.08 6.95 7.64
CA SER A 139 -18.35 6.93 6.90
C SER A 139 -18.32 7.78 5.62
N GLY A 140 -17.44 8.78 5.58
CA GLY A 140 -17.38 9.79 4.53
C GLY A 140 -18.29 10.99 4.79
N ILE A 141 -18.81 11.13 6.00
CA ILE A 141 -19.62 12.27 6.43
C ILE A 141 -18.72 13.18 7.28
N CYS A 142 -18.83 14.51 7.13
CA CYS A 142 -18.07 15.45 7.93
C CYS A 142 -18.67 15.62 9.33
N SER A 143 -17.88 16.16 10.27
CA SER A 143 -18.31 16.42 11.64
C SER A 143 -19.60 17.25 11.74
N ASP A 144 -19.81 18.21 10.85
CA ASP A 144 -21.03 19.02 10.85
C ASP A 144 -22.25 18.21 10.39
N CYS A 145 -22.19 17.54 9.24
CA CYS A 145 -23.30 16.72 8.76
C CYS A 145 -23.65 15.58 9.71
N TYR A 146 -22.65 14.99 10.36
CA TYR A 146 -22.87 13.94 11.36
C TYR A 146 -23.57 14.47 12.62
N ARG A 147 -23.34 15.74 12.99
CA ARG A 147 -24.02 16.36 14.13
C ARG A 147 -25.48 16.66 13.78
N ASP A 148 -25.71 17.19 12.58
CA ASP A 148 -27.04 17.45 12.02
C ASP A 148 -27.91 16.18 12.00
N GLU A 149 -27.44 15.09 11.39
CA GLU A 149 -28.20 13.82 11.33
C GLU A 149 -28.51 13.26 12.72
N ARG A 150 -27.60 13.44 13.69
CA ARG A 150 -27.81 12.98 15.06
C ARG A 150 -28.82 13.84 15.80
N GLU A 151 -28.76 15.16 15.63
CA GLU A 151 -29.73 16.10 16.21
C GLU A 151 -31.13 15.86 15.62
N GLU A 152 -31.24 15.59 14.31
CA GLU A 152 -32.50 15.20 13.65
C GLU A 152 -33.06 13.87 14.18
N ALA A 153 -32.20 12.85 14.32
CA ALA A 153 -32.60 11.56 14.88
C ALA A 153 -33.03 11.63 16.35
N GLU A 154 -32.41 12.51 17.14
CA GLU A 154 -32.81 12.78 18.53
C GLU A 154 -34.09 13.66 18.61
N MET A 155 -34.39 14.47 17.59
CA MET A 155 -35.59 15.32 17.53
C MET A 155 -36.84 14.69 16.90
N GLY A 156 -36.76 13.49 16.32
CA GLY A 156 -37.90 12.61 16.06
C GLY A 156 -39.14 13.27 15.44
N TYR A 157 -39.00 13.79 14.22
CA TYR A 157 -40.14 14.12 13.35
C TYR A 157 -40.42 12.98 12.37
#